data_AF-A0A3R8U9W7-F1
#
_entry.id   AF-A0A3R8U9W7-F1
#
_cell.length_a   1.000
_cell.length_b   1.000
_cell.length_c   1.000
_cell.angle_alpha   90.00
_cell.angle_beta   90.00
_cell.angle_gamma   90.00
#
_symmetry.space_group_name_H-M   'P 1'
#
loop_
_entity.id
_entity.type
_entity.pdbx_description
1 polymer ?
#
loop_
_entity_poly.entity_id
_entity_poly.type
_entity_poly.pdbx_seq_one_letter_code
_entity_poly.pdbx_strand_id
1 'polypeptide(L)'
;MHSATKSNCVLKSNVFAITSATSKADESDAAEPLPAEVRQAMAYDWGVFVDAYLCNGARVGDRYAATAYFGQPGEIPNGATVATHPLRQVATHGSFRLFQTLDGADHYVLVSQQSVGGGNGNRD
;
A
#
# COMPACT_ATOMS: atom_id res chain seq x y z
N MET A 1 -11.20 -52.39 6.30
CA MET A 1 -10.79 -51.21 7.08
C MET A 1 -10.39 -50.13 6.06
N HIS A 2 -11.36 -49.45 5.45
CA HIS A 2 -11.87 -48.11 5.79
C HIS A 2 -10.87 -46.95 5.63
N SER A 3 -11.24 -46.07 4.68
CA SER A 3 -10.97 -44.62 4.60
C SER A 3 -9.60 -44.12 4.13
N ALA A 4 -9.45 -42.97 3.46
CA ALA A 4 -10.34 -42.09 2.68
C ALA A 4 -9.43 -41.01 2.04
N THR A 5 -9.85 -40.53 0.87
CA THR A 5 -9.54 -39.29 0.13
C THR A 5 -8.55 -38.29 0.75
N LYS A 6 -7.53 -37.89 -0.03
CA LYS A 6 -7.04 -36.50 -0.02
C LYS A 6 -7.05 -35.94 -1.43
N SER A 7 -7.82 -34.87 -1.56
CA SER A 7 -8.17 -34.12 -2.75
C SER A 7 -6.94 -33.62 -3.50
N ASN A 8 -6.93 -33.84 -4.82
CA ASN A 8 -6.01 -33.18 -5.73
C ASN A 8 -6.58 -31.81 -6.08
N CYS A 9 -6.13 -30.76 -5.38
CA CYS A 9 -6.53 -29.39 -5.66
C CYS A 9 -5.77 -28.89 -6.89
N VAL A 10 -6.32 -29.12 -8.07
CA VAL A 10 -5.89 -28.44 -9.30
C VAL A 10 -6.38 -26.99 -9.23
N LEU A 11 -5.53 -26.04 -8.81
CA LEU A 11 -5.74 -24.64 -9.17
C LEU A 11 -5.01 -24.38 -10.48
N LYS A 12 -5.78 -24.24 -11.56
CA LYS A 12 -5.37 -23.57 -12.81
C LYS A 12 -5.04 -22.12 -12.47
N SER A 13 -3.80 -21.86 -12.07
CA SER A 13 -3.29 -20.50 -11.92
C SER A 13 -2.94 -19.98 -13.31
N ASN A 14 -3.77 -19.09 -13.86
CA ASN A 14 -3.48 -18.30 -15.05
C ASN A 14 -2.81 -16.96 -14.67
N VAL A 15 -1.92 -16.97 -13.68
CA VAL A 15 -1.13 -15.80 -13.31
C VAL A 15 0.34 -16.14 -13.53
N PHE A 16 0.97 -15.48 -14.49
CA PHE A 16 2.41 -15.57 -14.68
C PHE A 16 3.07 -14.62 -13.70
N ALA A 17 3.71 -15.18 -12.67
CA ALA A 17 4.64 -14.42 -11.86
C ALA A 17 5.79 -13.96 -12.76
N ILE A 18 5.98 -12.64 -12.89
CA ILE A 18 7.19 -12.10 -13.51
C ILE A 18 8.29 -12.22 -12.46
N THR A 19 8.88 -13.40 -12.35
CA THR A 19 10.12 -13.60 -11.61
C THR A 19 11.27 -12.99 -12.40
N SER A 20 11.60 -11.74 -12.11
CA SER A 20 12.92 -11.18 -12.37
C SER A 20 13.93 -11.93 -11.50
N ALA A 21 14.84 -12.67 -12.13
CA ALA A 21 15.76 -13.57 -11.44
C ALA A 21 17.03 -12.85 -10.97
N THR A 22 17.32 -13.03 -9.66
CA THR A 22 18.64 -13.29 -9.03
C THR A 22 19.61 -12.10 -8.90
N SER A 23 20.10 -11.75 -7.70
CA SER A 23 21.16 -12.52 -7.03
C SER A 23 21.29 -12.32 -5.51
N LYS A 24 21.57 -13.46 -4.86
CA LYS A 24 21.91 -13.74 -3.45
C LYS A 24 22.87 -12.77 -2.73
N ALA A 25 22.51 -12.50 -1.47
CA ALA A 25 23.30 -12.42 -0.22
C ALA A 25 22.49 -11.44 0.67
N ASP A 26 22.17 -11.62 1.94
CA ASP A 26 22.60 -12.45 3.06
C ASP A 26 21.50 -12.27 4.13
N GLU A 27 21.41 -13.16 5.12
CA GLU A 27 20.43 -13.09 6.21
C GLU A 27 20.39 -11.70 6.89
N SER A 28 19.29 -10.98 6.65
CA SER A 28 18.71 -10.06 7.62
C SER A 28 17.24 -9.93 7.26
N ASP A 29 16.37 -9.97 8.25
CA ASP A 29 14.98 -9.50 8.21
C ASP A 29 14.94 -7.97 7.89
N ALA A 30 15.64 -7.56 6.83
CA ALA A 30 15.70 -6.21 6.35
C ALA A 30 14.45 -6.00 5.51
N ALA A 31 13.34 -5.69 6.19
CA ALA A 31 12.27 -4.95 5.56
C ALA A 31 12.90 -3.83 4.73
N GLU A 32 12.62 -3.81 3.42
CA GLU A 32 13.06 -2.75 2.52
C GLU A 32 12.96 -1.41 3.23
N PRO A 33 14.04 -0.61 3.28
CA PRO A 33 14.11 0.55 4.15
C PRO A 33 12.96 1.49 3.81
N LEU A 34 12.06 1.71 4.79
CA LEU A 34 10.87 2.53 4.59
C LEU A 34 11.28 3.91 4.05
N PRO A 35 10.53 4.46 3.07
CA PRO A 35 10.75 5.82 2.60
C PRO A 35 10.78 6.82 3.76
N ALA A 36 11.58 7.88 3.62
CA ALA A 36 11.78 8.85 4.70
C ALA A 36 10.47 9.52 5.11
N GLU A 37 9.61 9.77 4.14
CA GLU A 37 8.30 10.38 4.31
C GLU A 37 7.34 9.45 5.05
N VAL A 38 7.42 8.13 4.81
CA VAL A 38 6.65 7.12 5.57
C VAL A 38 7.10 7.11 7.02
N ARG A 39 8.42 7.10 7.28
CA ARG A 39 8.96 7.17 8.64
C ARG A 39 8.56 8.46 9.36
N GLN A 40 8.55 9.58 8.64
CA GLN A 40 8.11 10.85 9.19
C GLN A 40 6.60 10.83 9.51
N ALA A 41 5.78 10.27 8.62
CA ALA A 41 4.35 10.11 8.85
C ALA A 41 4.04 9.17 10.04
N MET A 42 4.81 8.10 10.21
CA MET A 42 4.72 7.17 11.35
C MET A 42 5.07 7.80 12.69
N ALA A 43 5.85 8.88 12.71
CA ALA A 43 6.22 9.58 13.94
C ALA A 43 5.13 10.50 14.49
N TYR A 44 4.07 10.77 13.71
CA TYR A 44 2.93 11.55 14.20
C TYR A 44 1.97 10.68 15.02
N ASP A 45 1.46 11.26 16.10
CA ASP A 45 0.31 10.70 16.80
C ASP A 45 -0.97 11.05 16.03
N TRP A 46 -1.51 10.04 15.34
CA TRP A 46 -2.74 10.17 14.57
C TRP A 46 -4.00 10.01 15.44
N GLY A 47 -3.85 9.58 16.71
CA GLY A 47 -4.97 9.27 17.60
C GLY A 47 -5.81 8.06 17.18
N VAL A 48 -5.44 7.36 16.10
CA VAL A 48 -6.07 6.15 15.58
C VAL A 48 -5.02 5.14 15.14
N PHE A 49 -5.40 3.86 15.08
CA PHE A 49 -4.57 2.84 14.46
C PHE A 49 -4.54 3.05 12.95
N VAL A 50 -3.34 3.17 12.37
CA VAL A 50 -3.15 3.37 10.93
C VAL A 50 -2.79 2.03 10.29
N ASP A 51 -3.65 1.55 9.41
CA ASP A 51 -3.48 0.27 8.72
C ASP A 51 -2.35 0.34 7.68
N ALA A 52 -2.29 1.42 6.90
CA ALA A 52 -1.22 1.62 5.93
C ALA A 52 -0.89 3.08 5.61
N TYR A 53 0.36 3.30 5.22
CA TYR A 53 0.90 4.55 4.71
C TYR A 53 1.02 4.46 3.19
N LEU A 54 0.38 5.39 2.49
CA LEU A 54 0.22 5.41 1.04
C LEU A 54 1.19 6.42 0.42
N CYS A 55 2.13 5.93 -0.37
CA CYS A 55 3.07 6.73 -1.15
C CYS A 55 2.65 6.79 -2.62
N ASN A 56 2.99 7.89 -3.29
CA ASN A 56 2.72 8.12 -4.71
C ASN A 56 1.24 7.92 -5.07
N GLY A 57 0.33 8.34 -4.18
CA GLY A 57 -1.09 8.11 -4.38
C GLY A 57 -1.61 8.89 -5.59
N ALA A 58 -2.18 8.18 -6.54
CA ALA A 58 -2.95 8.73 -7.64
C ALA A 58 -4.44 8.63 -7.31
N ARG A 59 -5.16 9.76 -7.38
CA ARG A 59 -6.60 9.76 -7.15
C ARG A 59 -7.33 9.20 -8.37
N VAL A 60 -8.17 8.19 -8.16
CA VAL A 60 -9.01 7.57 -9.18
C VAL A 60 -10.45 7.64 -8.68
N GLY A 61 -11.17 8.70 -9.06
CA GLY A 61 -12.51 8.99 -8.54
C GLY A 61 -12.50 9.28 -7.03
N ASP A 62 -13.12 8.41 -6.25
CA ASP A 62 -13.21 8.43 -4.78
C ASP A 62 -12.19 7.49 -4.09
N ARG A 63 -11.30 6.88 -4.87
CA ARG A 63 -10.27 5.93 -4.42
C ARG A 63 -8.87 6.47 -4.72
N TYR A 64 -7.87 5.81 -4.14
CA TYR A 64 -6.47 6.06 -4.43
C TYR A 64 -5.79 4.76 -4.88
N ALA A 65 -4.98 4.85 -5.93
CA ALA A 65 -3.99 3.84 -6.25
C ALA A 65 -2.64 4.32 -5.70
N ALA A 66 -2.00 3.53 -4.84
CA ALA A 66 -0.79 3.97 -4.15
C ALA A 66 0.11 2.79 -3.79
N THR A 67 1.38 3.07 -3.54
CA THR A 67 2.30 2.12 -2.92
C THR A 67 2.04 2.11 -1.41
N ALA A 68 1.64 0.98 -0.85
CA ALA A 68 1.32 0.84 0.57
C ALA A 68 2.52 0.32 1.37
N TYR A 69 2.68 0.89 2.56
CA TYR A 69 3.61 0.47 3.59
C TYR A 69 2.83 0.24 4.89
N PHE A 70 2.86 -0.98 5.40
CA PHE A 70 2.12 -1.42 6.56
C PHE A 70 3.00 -1.25 7.81
N GLY A 71 2.38 -0.79 8.91
CA GLY A 71 3.07 -0.64 10.19
C GLY A 71 3.36 -1.98 10.90
N GLN A 72 2.71 -3.06 10.46
CA GLN A 72 2.88 -4.41 11.01
C GLN A 72 3.14 -5.42 9.89
N PRO A 73 3.96 -6.45 10.14
CA PRO A 73 4.16 -7.55 9.20
C PRO A 73 2.82 -8.26 8.98
N GLY A 74 2.35 -8.27 7.73
CA GLY A 74 1.10 -8.89 7.31
C GLY A 74 1.28 -9.70 6.03
N GLU A 75 0.19 -10.21 5.50
CA GLU A 75 0.18 -11.01 4.26
C GLU A 75 0.63 -10.18 3.03
N ILE A 76 0.43 -8.87 3.07
CA ILE A 76 0.85 -7.96 2.01
C ILE A 76 2.22 -7.40 2.35
N PRO A 77 3.24 -7.62 1.50
CA PRO A 77 4.56 -7.05 1.73
C PRO A 77 4.52 -5.53 1.55
N ASN A 78 5.38 -4.84 2.32
CA ASN A 78 5.65 -3.42 2.12
C ASN A 78 6.09 -3.14 0.69
N GLY A 79 5.63 -2.03 0.12
CA GLY A 79 5.93 -1.65 -1.27
C GLY A 79 4.96 -2.22 -2.30
N ALA A 80 3.92 -2.95 -1.89
CA ALA A 80 2.86 -3.38 -2.79
C ALA A 80 2.04 -2.19 -3.31
N THR A 81 1.64 -2.24 -4.59
CA THR A 81 0.68 -1.27 -5.14
C THR A 81 -0.73 -1.73 -4.84
N VAL A 82 -1.49 -0.90 -4.15
CA VAL A 82 -2.88 -1.18 -3.74
C VAL A 82 -3.83 -0.14 -4.33
N ALA A 83 -5.06 -0.57 -4.58
CA ALA A 83 -6.18 0.32 -4.80
C ALA A 83 -7.03 0.34 -3.52
N THR A 84 -7.23 1.52 -2.95
CA THR A 84 -8.00 1.67 -1.72
C THR A 84 -9.50 1.46 -1.99
N HIS A 85 -10.25 1.09 -0.96
CA HIS A 85 -11.69 1.33 -0.93
C HIS A 85 -11.99 2.84 -1.01
N PRO A 86 -13.24 3.26 -1.26
CA PRO A 86 -13.63 4.66 -1.17
C PRO A 86 -13.24 5.27 0.18
N LEU A 87 -12.57 6.42 0.14
CA LEU A 87 -12.03 7.07 1.33
C LEU A 87 -12.66 8.44 1.57
N ARG A 88 -12.81 8.80 2.84
CA ARG A 88 -13.06 10.18 3.28
C ARG A 88 -11.84 10.71 4.03
N GLN A 89 -11.49 11.98 3.81
CA GLN A 89 -10.43 12.62 4.57
C GLN A 89 -10.93 12.97 5.97
N VAL A 90 -10.17 12.63 7.01
CA VAL A 90 -10.53 12.86 8.42
C VAL A 90 -9.66 13.93 9.05
N ALA A 91 -8.36 13.96 8.73
CA ALA A 91 -7.43 14.93 9.30
C ALA A 91 -6.28 15.28 8.33
N THR A 92 -5.55 16.33 8.66
CA THR A 92 -4.34 16.74 7.92
C THR A 92 -3.29 17.22 8.91
N HIS A 93 -2.08 16.68 8.78
CA HIS A 93 -0.90 17.08 9.55
C HIS A 93 0.22 17.45 8.58
N GLY A 94 0.46 18.76 8.41
CA GLY A 94 1.42 19.26 7.44
C GLY A 94 1.06 18.83 6.01
N SER A 95 1.96 18.09 5.37
CA SER A 95 1.76 17.50 4.03
C SER A 95 1.02 16.16 4.04
N PHE A 96 0.81 15.56 5.21
CA PHE A 96 0.22 14.23 5.38
C PHE A 96 -1.28 14.31 5.62
N ARG A 97 -2.04 13.40 5.03
CA ARG A 97 -3.50 13.37 5.15
C ARG A 97 -3.97 12.03 5.67
N LEU A 98 -4.76 12.06 6.75
CA LEU A 98 -5.42 10.88 7.27
C LEU A 98 -6.75 10.69 6.56
N PHE A 99 -6.94 9.48 6.06
CA PHE A 99 -8.15 8.99 5.44
C PHE A 99 -8.73 7.86 6.25
N GLN A 100 -10.04 7.70 6.11
CA GLN A 100 -10.78 6.59 6.66
C GLN A 100 -11.69 6.03 5.58
N THR A 101 -11.89 4.72 5.56
CA THR A 101 -12.91 4.09 4.73
C THR A 101 -14.30 4.60 5.11
N LEU A 102 -15.24 4.53 4.18
CA LEU A 102 -16.60 5.03 4.43
C LEU A 102 -17.35 4.23 5.51
N ASP A 103 -16.99 2.97 5.72
CA ASP A 103 -17.51 2.13 6.81
C ASP A 103 -16.83 2.40 8.17
N GLY A 104 -15.74 3.17 8.18
CA GLY A 104 -14.98 3.51 9.38
C GLY A 104 -14.02 2.43 9.87
N ALA A 105 -13.88 1.33 9.12
CA ALA A 105 -13.08 0.17 9.53
C ALA A 105 -11.57 0.42 9.44
N ASP A 106 -11.10 0.99 8.32
CA ASP A 106 -9.68 1.13 8.02
C ASP A 106 -9.26 2.60 7.94
N HIS A 107 -8.03 2.87 8.38
CA HIS A 107 -7.41 4.19 8.34
C HIS A 107 -6.11 4.17 7.53
N TYR A 108 -5.97 5.15 6.63
CA TYR A 108 -4.83 5.27 5.74
C TYR A 108 -4.21 6.65 5.81
N VAL A 109 -2.89 6.74 5.76
CA VAL A 109 -2.19 8.03 5.69
C VAL A 109 -1.63 8.22 4.29
N LEU A 110 -2.11 9.23 3.56
CA LEU A 110 -1.51 9.63 2.30
C LEU A 110 -0.25 10.47 2.56
N VAL A 111 0.89 9.89 2.23
CA VAL A 111 2.22 10.45 2.46
C VAL A 111 2.62 11.39 1.32
N SER A 112 2.42 10.95 0.08
CA SER A 112 2.67 11.74 -1.12
C SER A 112 1.60 11.46 -2.17
N GLN A 113 1.22 12.48 -2.93
CA GLN A 113 0.24 12.36 -4.00
C GLN A 113 0.91 12.64 -5.34
N GLN A 114 0.61 11.83 -6.36
CA GLN A 114 0.98 12.17 -7.72
C GLN A 114 0.07 13.30 -8.22
N SER A 115 0.65 14.47 -8.45
CA SER A 115 0.00 15.47 -9.29
C SER A 115 0.06 14.94 -10.72
N VAL A 116 -1.10 14.67 -11.33
CA VAL A 116 -1.15 14.58 -12.79
C VAL A 116 -0.70 15.94 -13.28
N GLY A 117 0.51 15.99 -13.85
CA GLY A 117 1.06 17.21 -14.42
C GLY A 117 0.15 17.68 -15.54
N GLY A 118 -0.73 18.62 -15.23
CA GLY A 118 -1.16 19.60 -16.21
C GLY A 118 0.09 20.38 -16.59
N GLY A 119 0.82 19.90 -17.59
CA GLY A 119 1.84 20.70 -18.26
C GLY A 119 1.11 21.90 -18.85
N ASN A 120 1.09 23.01 -18.10
CA ASN A 120 0.64 24.29 -18.62
C ASN A 120 1.49 24.63 -19.83
N GLY A 121 0.84 24.74 -20.99
CA GLY A 121 1.46 25.29 -22.19
C GLY A 121 1.87 26.73 -21.96
N ASN A 122 3.08 27.07 -22.39
CA ASN A 122 3.39 28.32 -23.10
C ASN A 122 4.81 28.21 -23.68
N ARG A 123 4.93 28.00 -24.99
CA ARG A 123 6.06 28.51 -25.78
C ARG A 123 5.51 28.99 -27.10
N ASP A 124 5.65 30.28 -27.24
CA ASP A 124 5.20 31.16 -28.31
C ASP A 124 6.01 30.93 -29.60
#